data_AF-A0A267FLC9-F1
#
_entry.id   AF-A0A267FLC9-F1
#
_cell.length_a   1.000
_cell.length_b   1.000
_cell.length_c   1.000
_cell.angle_alpha   90.00
_cell.angle_beta   90.00
_cell.angle_gamma   90.00
#
_symmetry.space_group_name_H-M   'P 1'
#
loop_
_entity.id
_entity.type
_entity.pdbx_description
1 polymer ?
#
loop_
_entity_poly.entity_id
_entity_poly.type
_entity_poly.pdbx_seq_one_letter_code
_entity_poly.pdbx_strand_id
1 'polypeptide(L)'
;EMMHLPFQAVEGHLAYVSPVLTQDEDPEAQLDAFSRMVHEQFIGSRRLKCQVVYFNDVNQPCVYVYTREGQSEPWRCLQDELVAAGLAQWFPVPRVPPQMPQA
;
A
#
# COMPACT_ATOMS: atom_id res chain seq x y z
N GLU A 1 11.97 33.54 6.03
CA GLU A 1 12.55 32.59 5.06
C GLU A 1 12.02 31.20 5.42
N MET A 2 11.07 30.64 4.66
CA MET A 2 10.46 29.32 4.91
C MET A 2 10.72 28.38 3.72
N MET A 3 11.98 28.21 3.31
CA MET A 3 12.33 27.38 2.14
C MET A 3 13.55 26.47 2.37
N HIS A 4 13.56 25.68 3.44
CA HIS A 4 14.63 24.69 3.66
C HIS A 4 14.13 23.25 3.88
N LEU A 5 12.82 23.01 3.90
CA LEU A 5 12.29 21.65 4.01
C LEU A 5 11.85 21.15 2.63
N PRO A 6 12.27 19.94 2.23
CA PRO A 6 11.74 19.33 1.01
C PRO A 6 10.22 19.13 1.17
N PHE A 7 9.50 19.05 0.05
CA PHE A 7 8.11 18.61 0.09
C PHE A 7 8.03 17.25 0.78
N GLN A 8 7.19 17.17 1.80
CA GLN A 8 7.12 16.00 2.69
C GLN A 8 6.19 14.91 2.16
N ALA A 9 5.22 15.29 1.31
CA ALA A 9 4.32 14.35 0.68
C ALA A 9 4.98 13.72 -0.54
N VAL A 10 5.03 12.40 -0.57
CA VAL A 10 5.47 11.62 -1.73
C VAL A 10 4.30 10.74 -2.16
N GLU A 11 3.83 10.96 -3.38
CA GLU A 11 2.84 10.10 -4.00
C GLU A 11 3.48 8.76 -4.35
N GLY A 12 2.79 7.66 -4.08
CA GLY A 12 3.29 6.32 -4.32
C GLY A 12 2.16 5.30 -4.47
N HIS A 13 2.50 4.16 -5.07
CA HIS A 13 1.56 3.10 -5.41
C HIS A 13 1.85 1.83 -4.62
N LEU A 14 0.84 1.03 -4.30
CA LEU A 14 1.09 -0.31 -3.76
C LEU A 14 1.72 -1.19 -4.84
N ALA A 15 2.88 -1.77 -4.53
CA ALA A 15 3.60 -2.63 -5.46
C ALA A 15 2.80 -3.91 -5.75
N TYR A 16 2.73 -4.26 -7.03
CA TYR A 16 2.22 -5.53 -7.58
C TYR A 16 0.76 -5.89 -7.32
N VAL A 17 -0.09 -4.98 -6.85
CA VAL A 17 -1.51 -5.27 -6.61
C VAL A 17 -2.44 -4.29 -7.31
N SER A 18 -3.63 -4.75 -7.66
CA SER A 18 -4.77 -3.92 -8.01
C SER A 18 -5.95 -4.21 -7.09
N PRO A 19 -6.78 -3.20 -6.77
CA PRO A 19 -8.09 -3.44 -6.17
C PRO A 19 -8.93 -4.39 -7.04
N VAL A 20 -9.76 -5.20 -6.40
CA VAL A 20 -10.79 -5.98 -7.10
C VAL A 20 -12.01 -5.09 -7.27
N LEU A 21 -12.34 -4.75 -8.52
CA LEU A 21 -13.52 -3.94 -8.86
C LEU A 21 -14.59 -4.81 -9.50
N THR A 22 -15.85 -4.49 -9.22
CA THR A 22 -17.01 -5.10 -9.84
C THR A 22 -17.46 -4.29 -11.07
N GLN A 23 -18.14 -4.96 -12.01
CA GLN A 23 -18.65 -4.31 -13.23
C GLN A 23 -19.98 -3.56 -13.01
N ASP A 24 -20.65 -3.82 -11.89
CA ASP A 24 -22.02 -3.35 -11.63
C ASP A 24 -22.05 -1.95 -10.99
N GLU A 25 -20.90 -1.46 -10.53
CA GLU A 25 -20.77 -0.19 -9.81
C GLU A 25 -19.77 0.75 -10.49
N ASP A 26 -19.92 2.05 -10.22
CA ASP A 26 -18.99 3.07 -10.70
C ASP A 26 -17.56 2.82 -10.16
N PRO A 27 -16.53 2.76 -11.01
CA PRO A 27 -15.16 2.48 -10.58
C PRO A 27 -14.60 3.52 -9.59
N GLU A 28 -14.91 4.81 -9.75
CA GLU A 28 -14.38 5.86 -8.87
C GLU A 28 -14.99 5.73 -7.47
N ALA A 29 -16.31 5.53 -7.38
CA ALA A 29 -16.98 5.28 -6.11
C ALA A 29 -16.44 4.03 -5.39
N GLN A 30 -16.15 2.96 -6.14
CA GLN A 30 -15.54 1.75 -5.59
C GLN A 30 -14.11 2.01 -5.07
N LEU A 31 -13.32 2.81 -5.78
CA LEU A 31 -11.96 3.18 -5.35
C LEU A 31 -11.97 4.06 -4.10
N ASP A 32 -12.91 5.00 -4.00
CA ASP A 32 -13.10 5.83 -2.79
C ASP A 32 -13.50 4.98 -1.58
N ALA A 33 -14.41 4.02 -1.78
CA ALA A 33 -14.80 3.07 -0.74
C ALA A 33 -13.63 2.18 -0.31
N PHE A 34 -12.86 1.67 -1.27
CA PHE A 34 -11.64 0.89 -1.02
C PHE A 34 -10.61 1.71 -0.22
N SER A 35 -10.35 2.96 -0.64
CA SER A 35 -9.40 3.85 0.05
C SER A 35 -9.78 4.07 1.50
N ARG A 36 -11.07 4.35 1.76
CA ARG A 36 -11.60 4.52 3.12
C ARG A 36 -11.46 3.25 3.95
N MET A 37 -11.82 2.10 3.38
CA MET A 37 -11.72 0.80 4.05
C MET A 37 -10.27 0.46 4.42
N VAL A 38 -9.33 0.64 3.49
CA VAL A 38 -7.90 0.43 3.73
C VAL A 38 -7.41 1.34 4.85
N HIS A 39 -7.79 2.62 4.84
CA HIS A 39 -7.41 3.56 5.87
C HIS A 39 -7.95 3.15 7.24
N GLU A 40 -9.25 2.89 7.36
CA GLU A 40 -9.90 2.61 8.65
C GLU A 40 -9.50 1.26 9.24
N GLN A 41 -9.36 0.22 8.41
CA GLN A 41 -9.19 -1.15 8.89
C GLN A 41 -7.74 -1.62 8.92
N PHE A 42 -6.87 -1.06 8.09
CA PHE A 42 -5.51 -1.59 7.92
C PHE A 42 -4.40 -0.60 8.26
N ILE A 43 -4.66 0.71 8.26
CA ILE A 43 -3.60 1.72 8.36
C ILE A 43 -3.77 2.68 9.55
N GLY A 44 -4.97 3.20 9.81
CA GLY A 44 -5.22 4.39 10.62
C GLY A 44 -4.70 4.34 12.06
N SER A 45 -4.65 3.15 12.67
CA SER A 45 -4.13 2.93 14.02
C SER A 45 -2.79 2.20 14.07
N ARG A 46 -2.18 1.89 12.90
CA ARG A 46 -1.01 1.02 12.80
C ARG A 46 0.26 1.84 12.54
N ARG A 47 1.39 1.32 13.05
CA ARG A 47 2.71 1.79 12.61
C ARG A 47 2.96 1.28 11.21
N LEU A 48 3.59 2.10 10.37
CA LEU A 48 3.89 1.79 8.99
C LEU A 48 5.39 1.78 8.73
N LYS A 49 5.84 0.89 7.85
CA LYS A 49 7.11 0.96 7.14
C LYS A 49 6.82 0.83 5.66
N CYS A 50 7.49 1.61 4.84
CA CYS A 50 7.39 1.53 3.39
C CYS A 50 8.75 1.13 2.81
N GLN A 51 8.75 0.21 1.85
CA GLN A 51 9.92 -0.18 1.08
C GLN A 51 9.65 0.11 -0.39
N VAL A 52 10.43 1.01 -0.99
CA VAL A 52 10.40 1.21 -2.44
C VAL A 52 10.96 -0.04 -3.12
N VAL A 53 10.20 -0.59 -4.07
CA VAL A 53 10.57 -1.81 -4.78
C VAL A 53 11.01 -1.51 -6.21
N TYR A 54 10.22 -0.69 -6.91
CA TYR A 54 10.51 -0.22 -8.26
C TYR A 54 9.84 1.14 -8.48
N PHE A 55 10.16 1.76 -9.61
CA PHE A 55 9.47 2.96 -10.09
C PHE A 55 8.65 2.58 -11.33
N ASN A 56 7.43 3.10 -11.44
CA ASN A 56 6.61 2.91 -12.64
C ASN A 56 7.16 3.74 -13.83
N ASP A 57 6.48 3.65 -14.97
CA ASP A 57 6.82 4.34 -16.22
C ASP A 57 6.82 5.88 -16.12
N VAL A 58 6.09 6.43 -15.14
CA VAL A 58 6.05 7.87 -14.84
C VAL A 58 6.95 8.27 -13.66
N ASN A 59 7.91 7.42 -13.26
CA ASN A 59 8.86 7.65 -12.17
C ASN A 59 8.23 7.87 -10.78
N GLN A 60 7.05 7.30 -10.52
CA GLN A 60 6.46 7.25 -9.19
C GLN A 60 6.88 5.96 -8.46
N PRO A 61 7.15 6.02 -7.15
CA PRO A 61 7.58 4.85 -6.39
C PRO A 61 6.43 3.86 -6.17
N CYS A 62 6.69 2.59 -6.44
CA CYS A 62 5.84 1.47 -6.07
C CYS A 62 6.41 0.80 -4.82
N VAL A 63 5.61 0.72 -3.75
CA VAL A 63 6.06 0.35 -2.41
C VAL A 63 5.39 -0.91 -1.86
N TYR A 64 6.15 -1.70 -1.10
CA TYR A 64 5.56 -2.56 -0.08
C TYR A 64 5.25 -1.73 1.17
N VAL A 65 4.05 -1.90 1.72
CA VAL A 65 3.65 -1.31 2.99
C VAL A 65 3.59 -2.41 4.02
N TYR A 66 4.29 -2.22 5.12
CA TYR A 66 4.25 -3.12 6.27
C TYR A 66 3.52 -2.43 7.41
N THR A 67 2.59 -3.13 8.04
CA THR A 67 1.78 -2.62 9.14
C THR A 67 2.07 -3.37 10.45
N ARG A 68 1.89 -2.68 11.58
CA ARG A 68 2.03 -3.26 12.92
C ARG A 68 1.16 -2.51 13.93
N GLU A 69 0.27 -3.22 14.63
CA GLU A 69 -0.67 -2.63 15.61
C GLU A 69 -0.02 -2.32 16.96
N GLY A 70 0.90 -3.15 17.44
CA GLY A 70 1.56 -2.99 18.73
C GLY A 70 3.06 -3.28 18.67
N GLN A 71 3.84 -2.91 19.70
CA GLN A 71 5.30 -3.12 19.64
C GLN A 71 5.71 -4.59 19.58
N SER A 72 4.92 -5.48 20.20
CA SER A 72 5.16 -6.93 20.27
C SER A 72 4.67 -7.71 19.05
N GLU A 73 3.83 -7.10 18.21
CA GLU A 73 3.29 -7.77 17.02
C GLU A 73 4.35 -7.82 15.90
N PRO A 74 4.38 -8.90 15.10
CA PRO A 74 5.21 -8.93 13.90
C PRO A 74 4.69 -7.91 12.87
N TRP A 75 5.60 -7.39 12.06
CA TRP A 75 5.21 -6.61 10.89
C TRP A 75 4.55 -7.54 9.86
N ARG A 76 3.46 -7.08 9.25
CA ARG A 76 2.71 -7.80 8.22
C ARG A 76 2.71 -6.99 6.94
N CYS A 77 2.80 -7.66 5.79
CA CYS A 77 2.69 -7.01 4.49
C CYS A 77 1.23 -6.69 4.22
N LEU A 78 0.92 -5.40 4.03
CA LEU A 78 -0.44 -4.93 3.76
C LEU A 78 -1.02 -5.60 2.52
N GLN A 79 -0.23 -5.72 1.45
CA GLN A 79 -0.70 -6.34 0.22
C GLN A 79 -1.11 -7.81 0.39
N ASP A 80 -0.39 -8.59 1.22
CA ASP A 80 -0.79 -9.96 1.53
C ASP A 80 -2.12 -9.98 2.31
N GLU A 81 -2.32 -9.07 3.26
CA GLU A 81 -3.57 -8.94 4.02
C GLU A 81 -4.75 -8.56 3.10
N LEU A 82 -4.55 -7.62 2.17
CA LEU A 82 -5.59 -7.19 1.22
C LEU A 82 -5.98 -8.31 0.24
N VAL A 83 -5.00 -9.08 -0.24
CA VAL A 83 -5.27 -10.22 -1.13
C VAL A 83 -5.96 -11.35 -0.36
N ALA A 84 -5.53 -11.65 0.86
CA ALA A 84 -6.18 -12.66 1.71
C ALA A 84 -7.63 -12.27 2.04
N ALA A 85 -7.92 -10.98 2.17
CA ALA A 85 -9.27 -10.46 2.37
C ALA A 85 -10.12 -10.40 1.08
N GLY A 86 -9.55 -10.72 -0.09
CA GLY A 86 -10.25 -10.64 -1.38
C GLY A 86 -10.49 -9.21 -1.88
N LEU A 87 -9.83 -8.21 -1.29
CA LEU A 87 -9.99 -6.79 -1.65
C LEU A 87 -9.04 -6.35 -2.77
N ALA A 88 -7.94 -7.08 -2.93
CA ALA A 88 -6.96 -6.85 -3.97
C ALA A 88 -6.56 -8.17 -4.61
N GLN A 89 -5.92 -8.08 -5.78
CA GLN A 89 -5.33 -9.21 -6.47
C GLN A 89 -3.89 -8.88 -6.89
N TRP A 90 -3.04 -9.89 -6.88
CA TRP A 90 -1.68 -9.77 -7.39
C TRP A 90 -1.68 -9.66 -8.91
N PHE A 91 -0.82 -8.80 -9.45
CA PHE A 91 -0.50 -8.82 -10.87
C PHE A 91 0.11 -10.15 -11.28
N PRO A 92 -0.16 -10.66 -12.50
CA PRO A 92 0.39 -11.90 -13.01
C PRO A 92 1.84 -11.72 -13.50
N VAL A 93 2.70 -11.18 -12.65
CA VAL A 93 4.11 -10.88 -12.94
C VAL A 93 5.01 -11.44 -11.83
N PRO A 94 6.29 -11.75 -12.12
CA PRO A 94 7.26 -12.07 -11.09
C PRO A 94 7.36 -10.93 -10.07
N ARG A 95 7.30 -11.26 -8.78
CA ARG A 95 7.34 -10.30 -7.67
C ARG A 95 8.65 -10.45 -6.93
N VAL A 96 9.26 -9.32 -6.56
CA VAL A 96 10.29 -9.31 -5.52
C VAL A 96 9.57 -9.67 -4.21
N PRO A 97 9.93 -10.77 -3.51
CA PRO A 97 9.25 -11.12 -2.27
C PRO A 97 9.36 -9.99 -1.24
N PRO A 98 8.33 -9.73 -0.43
CA PRO A 98 8.42 -8.76 0.66
C PRO A 98 9.58 -9.13 1.57
N GLN A 99 10.59 -8.25 1.62
CA GLN A 99 11.72 -8.37 2.53
C GLN A 99 11.56 -7.28 3.58
N MET A 100 11.10 -7.65 4.77
CA MET A 100 10.98 -6.68 5.86
C MET A 100 12.33 -5.98 6.04
N PRO A 101 12.40 -4.64 5.97
CA PRO A 101 13.63 -3.93 6.25
C PRO A 101 14.08 -4.30 7.66
N GLN A 102 15.19 -5.04 7.76
CA GLN A 102 15.86 -5.27 9.03
C GLN A 102 16.22 -3.89 9.57
N ALA A 103 15.68 -3.56 10.74
CA ALA A 103 15.93 -2.27 11.39
C ALA A 103 17.40 -2.19 11.81
#